data_AF-A0A0C5WKQ5-F1
#
_entry.id   AF-A0A0C5WKQ5-F1
#
_cell.length_a   1.000
_cell.length_b   1.000
_cell.length_c   1.000
_cell.angle_alpha   90.00
_cell.angle_beta   90.00
_cell.angle_gamma   90.00
#
_symmetry.space_group_name_H-M   'P 1'
#
loop_
_entity.id
_entity.type
_entity.pdbx_description
1 polymer ?
#
loop_
_entity_poly.entity_id
_entity_poly.type
_entity_poly.pdbx_seq_one_letter_code
_entity_poly.pdbx_strand_id
1 'polypeptide(L)'
;MRKTLLILIILFSFELYSQEIIKFSSAEFEFCLTKKCGETDCEITKIEVLKNGILKQTIKPSENYFSKTFPNDQLFVIEDMNFDGKTDFRLMELLPAGPNVPFLFWIYNPTNELFEENKDYGEITSPEFDYKKKQINSTWRNGCCEHGRDIYELTNGIPKLTERFIIGHNSEDKEYYEHWKVENGELKLIEKTVE
;
A
#
# COMPACT_ATOMS: atom_id res chain seq x y z
N MET A 1 -42.87 -55.44 -6.12
CA MET A 1 -42.41 -54.15 -6.70
C MET A 1 -41.22 -53.67 -5.89
N ARG A 2 -40.01 -53.71 -6.47
CA ARG A 2 -38.74 -53.42 -5.80
C ARG A 2 -38.49 -51.91 -5.91
N LYS A 3 -38.58 -51.17 -4.79
CA LYS A 3 -38.30 -49.73 -4.76
C LYS A 3 -36.79 -49.53 -4.64
N THR A 4 -36.16 -49.04 -5.70
CA THR A 4 -34.76 -48.65 -5.69
C THR A 4 -34.66 -47.27 -5.03
N LEU A 5 -34.00 -47.19 -3.87
CA LEU A 5 -33.70 -45.93 -3.20
C LEU A 5 -32.46 -45.32 -3.87
N LEU A 6 -32.63 -44.24 -4.63
CA LEU A 6 -31.51 -43.40 -5.08
C LEU A 6 -31.04 -42.56 -3.89
N ILE A 7 -29.80 -42.78 -3.45
CA ILE A 7 -29.12 -41.87 -2.53
C ILE A 7 -28.32 -40.89 -3.39
N LEU A 8 -28.80 -39.65 -3.47
CA LEU A 8 -28.07 -38.55 -4.08
C LEU A 8 -27.13 -37.96 -3.02
N ILE A 9 -25.83 -38.26 -3.11
CA ILE A 9 -24.81 -37.65 -2.26
C ILE A 9 -24.44 -36.32 -2.91
N ILE A 10 -25.00 -35.22 -2.40
CA ILE A 10 -24.57 -33.87 -2.78
C ILE A 10 -23.31 -33.57 -1.97
N LEU A 11 -22.15 -33.64 -2.62
CA LEU A 11 -20.88 -33.16 -2.07
C LEU A 11 -20.94 -31.63 -2.05
N PHE A 12 -21.28 -31.04 -0.90
CA PHE A 12 -21.01 -29.63 -0.66
C PHE A 12 -19.52 -29.48 -0.36
N SER A 13 -18.76 -28.95 -1.31
CA SER A 13 -17.42 -28.41 -1.05
C SER A 13 -17.58 -27.15 -0.20
N PHE A 14 -17.45 -27.27 1.11
CA PHE A 14 -17.31 -26.11 1.98
C PHE A 14 -15.92 -25.53 1.78
N GLU A 15 -15.83 -24.35 1.17
CA GLU A 15 -14.60 -23.56 1.20
C GLU A 15 -14.35 -23.16 2.67
N LEU A 16 -13.26 -23.69 3.24
CA LEU A 16 -12.84 -23.42 4.61
C LEU A 16 -12.24 -22.01 4.69
N TYR A 17 -13.10 -21.00 4.83
CA TYR A 17 -12.65 -19.66 5.15
C TYR A 17 -12.29 -19.55 6.63
N SER A 18 -11.06 -19.12 6.92
CA SER A 18 -10.65 -18.76 8.28
C SER A 18 -10.69 -17.24 8.45
N GLN A 19 -11.28 -16.78 9.56
CA GLN A 19 -11.29 -15.38 9.94
C GLN A 19 -10.40 -15.16 11.16
N GLU A 20 -9.55 -14.15 11.08
CA GLU A 20 -8.56 -13.76 12.09
C GLU A 20 -8.71 -12.26 12.38
N ILE A 21 -8.43 -11.85 13.62
CA ILE A 21 -8.29 -10.43 13.98
C ILE A 21 -6.81 -10.16 14.25
N ILE A 22 -6.22 -9.27 13.46
CA ILE A 22 -4.87 -8.76 13.67
C ILE A 22 -4.99 -7.39 14.32
N LYS A 23 -4.13 -7.11 15.30
CA LYS A 23 -4.14 -5.82 16.01
C LYS A 23 -2.84 -5.08 15.81
N PHE A 24 -2.95 -3.80 15.52
CA PHE A 24 -1.85 -2.85 15.52
C PHE A 24 -2.21 -1.68 16.42
N SER A 25 -1.22 -1.03 17.03
CA SER A 25 -1.47 0.06 17.96
C SER A 25 -0.41 1.15 17.83
N SER A 26 -0.82 2.39 18.06
CA SER A 26 0.06 3.53 18.32
C SER A 26 -0.19 4.04 19.75
N ALA A 27 0.35 5.22 20.09
CA ALA A 27 0.12 5.82 21.41
C ALA A 27 -1.36 6.12 21.70
N GLU A 28 -2.14 6.51 20.69
CA GLU A 28 -3.55 6.92 20.86
C GLU A 28 -4.56 5.96 20.23
N PHE A 29 -4.12 5.18 19.23
CA PHE A 29 -5.01 4.39 18.38
C PHE A 29 -4.74 2.89 18.49
N GLU A 30 -5.81 2.12 18.34
CA GLU A 30 -5.76 0.68 18.06
C GLU A 30 -6.50 0.41 16.76
N PHE A 31 -5.91 -0.42 15.91
CA PHE A 31 -6.44 -0.84 14.62
C PHE A 31 -6.66 -2.35 14.66
N CYS A 32 -7.92 -2.78 14.59
CA CYS A 32 -8.30 -4.18 14.55
C CYS A 32 -8.69 -4.56 13.11
N LEU A 33 -7.84 -5.33 12.45
CA LEU A 33 -8.00 -5.77 11.07
C LEU A 33 -8.68 -7.14 11.06
N THR A 34 -9.81 -7.25 10.37
CA THR A 34 -10.46 -8.54 10.10
C THR A 34 -9.87 -9.14 8.83
N LYS A 35 -8.97 -10.11 9.01
CA LYS A 35 -8.36 -10.90 7.94
C LYS A 35 -9.22 -12.11 7.63
N LYS A 36 -9.57 -12.29 6.36
CA LYS A 36 -10.27 -13.46 5.85
C LYS A 36 -9.36 -14.16 4.84
N CYS A 37 -9.17 -15.46 5.02
CA CYS A 37 -8.32 -16.26 4.14
C CYS A 37 -9.10 -17.40 3.49
N GLY A 38 -8.85 -17.61 2.20
CA GLY A 38 -9.18 -18.85 1.51
C GLY A 38 -8.06 -19.88 1.62
N GLU A 39 -7.85 -20.63 0.54
CA GLU A 39 -6.81 -21.67 0.47
C GLU A 39 -5.41 -21.06 0.43
N THR A 40 -5.15 -20.17 -0.54
CA THR A 40 -3.82 -19.59 -0.82
C THR A 40 -3.69 -18.13 -0.41
N ASP A 41 -4.79 -17.39 -0.46
CA ASP A 41 -4.79 -15.93 -0.37
C ASP A 41 -5.70 -15.44 0.75
N CYS A 42 -5.43 -14.22 1.20
CA CYS A 42 -6.16 -13.51 2.22
C CYS A 42 -6.46 -12.09 1.77
N GLU A 43 -7.48 -11.52 2.40
CA GLU A 43 -7.89 -10.12 2.28
C GLU A 43 -8.17 -9.56 3.68
N ILE A 44 -7.98 -8.25 3.85
CA ILE A 44 -8.54 -7.49 4.96
C ILE A 44 -9.90 -6.97 4.53
N THR A 45 -10.94 -7.38 5.26
CA THR A 45 -12.33 -7.06 4.93
C THR A 45 -12.90 -5.90 5.75
N LYS A 46 -12.27 -5.60 6.89
CA LYS A 46 -12.70 -4.58 7.83
C LYS A 46 -11.53 -4.09 8.68
N ILE A 47 -11.48 -2.79 8.94
CA ILE A 47 -10.57 -2.15 9.89
C ILE A 47 -11.42 -1.41 10.91
N GLU A 48 -11.31 -1.79 12.17
CA GLU A 48 -11.94 -1.07 13.28
C GLU A 48 -10.88 -0.20 13.96
N VAL A 49 -11.15 1.11 14.00
CA VAL A 49 -10.24 2.10 14.58
C VAL A 49 -10.80 2.52 15.94
N LEU A 50 -10.05 2.24 16.99
CA LEU A 50 -10.34 2.66 18.35
C LEU A 50 -9.39 3.80 18.72
N LYS A 51 -9.90 4.83 19.39
CA LYS A 51 -9.10 5.89 20.02
C LYS A 51 -9.34 5.81 21.51
N ASN A 52 -8.28 5.61 22.30
CA ASN A 52 -8.38 5.42 23.75
C ASN A 52 -9.40 4.34 24.16
N GLY A 53 -9.43 3.22 23.43
CA GLY A 53 -10.35 2.10 23.68
C GLY A 53 -11.81 2.31 23.22
N ILE A 54 -12.14 3.46 22.63
CA ILE A 54 -13.48 3.75 22.10
C ILE A 54 -13.45 3.60 20.58
N LEU A 55 -14.34 2.76 20.03
CA LEU A 55 -14.52 2.62 18.58
C LEU A 55 -14.95 3.97 17.98
N LYS A 56 -14.13 4.50 17.07
CA LYS A 56 -14.36 5.77 16.36
C LYS A 56 -14.80 5.56 14.93
N GLN A 57 -14.27 4.54 14.27
CA GLN A 57 -14.50 4.32 12.85
C GLN A 57 -14.45 2.83 12.51
N THR A 58 -15.29 2.43 11.55
CA THR A 58 -15.18 1.15 10.86
C THR A 58 -14.96 1.43 9.39
N ILE A 59 -13.87 0.91 8.82
CA ILE A 59 -13.48 1.09 7.43
C ILE A 59 -13.60 -0.25 6.72
N LYS A 60 -14.23 -0.26 5.56
CA LYS A 60 -14.15 -1.36 4.60
C LYS A 60 -13.12 -0.93 3.54
N PRO A 61 -11.91 -1.48 3.52
CA PRO A 61 -10.92 -1.12 2.51
C PRO A 61 -11.42 -1.55 1.12
N SER A 62 -10.88 -0.92 0.08
CA SER A 62 -10.99 -1.43 -1.29
C SER A 62 -10.29 -2.78 -1.43
N GLU A 63 -10.37 -3.36 -2.62
CA GLU A 63 -9.77 -4.66 -2.92
C GLU A 63 -8.31 -4.70 -2.47
N ASN A 64 -7.97 -5.75 -1.73
CA ASN A 64 -6.61 -6.03 -1.31
C ASN A 64 -6.43 -7.54 -1.24
N TYR A 65 -5.27 -8.03 -1.67
CA TYR A 65 -4.99 -9.46 -1.71
C TYR A 65 -3.52 -9.76 -1.42
N PHE A 66 -3.30 -10.76 -0.60
CA PHE A 66 -1.95 -11.18 -0.23
C PHE A 66 -1.92 -12.66 0.10
N SER A 67 -0.76 -13.28 -0.11
CA SER A 67 -0.60 -14.70 0.21
C SER A 67 -0.84 -14.95 1.70
N LYS A 68 -1.42 -16.10 2.03
CA LYS A 68 -1.67 -16.54 3.40
C LYS A 68 -0.41 -16.61 4.27
N THR A 69 0.75 -16.79 3.64
CA THR A 69 2.06 -16.83 4.31
C THR A 69 2.70 -15.45 4.44
N PHE A 70 2.08 -14.39 3.90
CA PHE A 70 2.62 -13.04 3.98
C PHE A 70 2.71 -12.56 5.44
N PRO A 71 3.84 -11.98 5.86
CA PRO A 71 4.00 -11.50 7.23
C PRO A 71 2.98 -10.41 7.58
N ASN A 72 2.27 -10.58 8.70
CA ASN A 72 1.28 -9.60 9.15
C ASN A 72 1.91 -8.23 9.46
N ASP A 73 3.16 -8.18 9.94
CA ASP A 73 3.88 -6.94 10.28
C ASP A 73 4.27 -6.08 9.06
N GLN A 74 4.22 -6.64 7.85
CA GLN A 74 4.45 -5.92 6.60
C GLN A 74 3.14 -5.54 5.89
N LEU A 75 2.01 -6.07 6.34
CA LEU A 75 0.70 -5.84 5.74
C LEU A 75 0.17 -4.44 6.06
N PHE A 76 0.42 -3.96 7.26
CA PHE A 76 -0.16 -2.73 7.78
C PHE A 76 0.92 -1.91 8.49
N VAL A 77 1.04 -0.63 8.12
CA VAL A 77 2.05 0.27 8.65
C VAL A 77 1.37 1.49 9.26
N ILE A 78 1.80 1.83 10.47
CA ILE A 78 1.37 2.99 11.24
C ILE A 78 2.53 3.98 11.24
N GLU A 79 2.35 5.14 10.62
CA GLU A 79 3.40 6.17 10.52
C GLU A 79 2.78 7.55 10.20
N ASP A 80 3.53 8.63 10.35
CA ASP A 80 3.06 10.00 10.04
C ASP A 80 3.43 10.31 8.57
N MET A 81 2.45 10.18 7.68
CA MET A 81 2.66 10.23 6.23
C MET A 81 2.48 11.63 5.65
N ASN A 82 1.86 12.54 6.39
CA ASN A 82 1.68 13.93 6.01
C ASN A 82 2.61 14.92 6.77
N PHE A 83 3.48 14.41 7.64
CA PHE A 83 4.45 15.14 8.46
C PHE A 83 3.83 16.15 9.43
N ASP A 84 2.61 15.88 9.91
CA ASP A 84 1.87 16.73 10.85
C ASP A 84 2.04 16.32 12.32
N GLY A 85 2.80 15.25 12.57
CA GLY A 85 3.07 14.69 13.89
C GLY A 85 1.99 13.76 14.42
N LYS A 86 0.95 13.45 13.63
CA LYS A 86 -0.10 12.49 14.01
C LYS A 86 0.05 11.20 13.23
N THR A 87 -0.47 10.14 13.83
CA THR A 87 -0.47 8.82 13.22
C THR A 87 -1.45 8.74 12.05
N ASP A 88 -0.93 8.38 10.89
CA ASP A 88 -1.68 7.87 9.73
C ASP A 88 -1.52 6.34 9.64
N PHE A 89 -2.13 5.70 8.64
CA PHE A 89 -1.80 4.30 8.33
C PHE A 89 -1.95 3.94 6.86
N ARG A 90 -1.25 2.88 6.46
CA ARG A 90 -1.38 2.25 5.14
C ARG A 90 -1.55 0.74 5.23
N LEU A 91 -2.27 0.18 4.29
CA LEU A 91 -2.51 -1.25 4.11
C LEU A 91 -1.93 -1.67 2.75
N MET A 92 -1.16 -2.76 2.70
CA MET A 92 -0.68 -3.29 1.42
C MET A 92 -1.89 -3.68 0.55
N GLU A 93 -1.95 -3.13 -0.65
CA GLU A 93 -3.03 -3.41 -1.60
C GLU A 93 -2.82 -4.78 -2.23
N LEU A 94 -1.61 -5.03 -2.74
CA LEU A 94 -1.22 -6.34 -3.26
C LEU A 94 0.29 -6.52 -3.18
N LEU A 95 0.75 -7.77 -3.18
CA LEU A 95 2.17 -8.09 -3.33
C LEU A 95 2.48 -8.49 -4.79
N PRO A 96 3.07 -7.60 -5.60
CA PRO A 96 3.45 -7.93 -6.96
C PRO A 96 4.70 -8.82 -6.98
N ALA A 97 4.98 -9.43 -8.13
CA ALA A 97 6.24 -10.17 -8.35
C ALA A 97 7.47 -9.23 -8.38
N GLY A 98 7.26 -7.94 -8.64
CA GLY A 98 8.30 -6.92 -8.68
C GLY A 98 8.35 -6.08 -7.40
N PRO A 99 9.30 -5.14 -7.29
CA PRO A 99 9.51 -4.36 -6.08
C PRO A 99 8.57 -3.16 -5.93
N ASN A 100 7.66 -2.90 -6.88
CA ASN A 100 6.75 -1.76 -6.87
C ASN A 100 5.47 -2.11 -6.10
N VAL A 101 5.55 -2.18 -4.77
CA VAL A 101 4.43 -2.60 -3.92
C VAL A 101 3.44 -1.44 -3.73
N PRO A 102 2.17 -1.57 -4.16
CA PRO A 102 1.15 -0.56 -3.92
C PRO A 102 0.53 -0.70 -2.53
N PHE A 103 0.03 0.42 -2.01
CA PHE A 103 -0.63 0.50 -0.71
C PHE A 103 -1.89 1.36 -0.82
N LEU A 104 -2.87 1.05 0.02
CA LEU A 104 -4.01 1.90 0.32
C LEU A 104 -3.66 2.79 1.52
N PHE A 105 -3.98 4.08 1.46
CA PHE A 105 -3.53 5.08 2.43
C PHE A 105 -4.70 5.74 3.13
N TRP A 106 -4.58 5.94 4.43
CA TRP A 106 -5.53 6.72 5.22
C TRP A 106 -4.81 7.77 6.06
N ILE A 107 -5.19 9.02 5.85
CA ILE A 107 -4.63 10.18 6.55
C ILE A 107 -5.60 10.60 7.66
N TYR A 108 -5.08 10.83 8.86
CA TYR A 108 -5.89 11.23 10.00
C TYR A 108 -6.28 12.71 9.89
N ASN A 109 -7.59 12.97 9.88
CA ASN A 109 -8.14 14.32 9.94
C ASN A 109 -8.46 14.68 11.41
N PRO A 110 -7.70 15.58 12.04
CA PRO A 110 -7.93 15.95 13.44
C PRO A 110 -9.21 16.75 13.67
N THR A 111 -9.80 17.31 12.60
CA THR A 111 -11.01 18.15 12.70
C THR A 111 -12.24 17.30 12.99
N ASN A 112 -12.37 16.15 12.33
CA ASN A 112 -13.47 15.21 12.50
C ASN A 112 -13.08 13.96 13.31
N GLU A 113 -11.80 13.83 13.66
CA GLU A 113 -11.19 12.68 14.33
C GLU A 113 -11.35 11.34 13.57
N LEU A 114 -11.35 11.39 12.24
CA LEU A 114 -11.49 10.21 11.39
C LEU A 114 -10.29 10.05 10.45
N PHE A 115 -10.11 8.83 9.97
CA PHE A 115 -9.15 8.51 8.93
C PHE A 115 -9.82 8.58 7.56
N GLU A 116 -9.23 9.36 6.64
CA GLU A 116 -9.74 9.59 5.29
C GLU A 116 -8.83 8.90 4.28
N GLU A 117 -9.41 8.08 3.40
CA GLU A 117 -8.65 7.42 2.35
C GLU A 117 -8.09 8.46 1.38
N ASN A 118 -6.79 8.38 1.08
CA ASN A 118 -6.13 9.30 0.16
C ASN A 118 -5.51 8.58 -1.03
N LYS A 119 -6.14 8.74 -2.20
CA LYS A 119 -5.74 8.05 -3.42
C LYS A 119 -4.49 8.64 -4.08
N ASP A 120 -4.17 9.91 -3.84
CA ASP A 120 -2.96 10.53 -4.38
C ASP A 120 -1.69 9.85 -3.83
N TYR A 121 -1.74 9.36 -2.59
CA TYR A 121 -0.66 8.55 -2.01
C TYR A 121 -0.60 7.15 -2.64
N GLY A 122 -1.75 6.58 -3.02
CA GLY A 122 -1.86 5.26 -3.65
C GLY A 122 -1.17 5.16 -5.01
N GLU A 123 -0.91 6.29 -5.69
CA GLU A 123 -0.14 6.34 -6.93
C GLU A 123 1.37 6.09 -6.70
N ILE A 124 1.84 6.18 -5.45
CA ILE A 124 3.25 6.03 -5.09
C ILE A 124 3.51 4.59 -4.62
N THR A 125 4.22 3.81 -5.41
CA THR A 125 4.62 2.45 -5.03
C THR A 125 5.84 2.46 -4.12
N SER A 126 5.89 1.52 -3.17
CA SER A 126 7.01 1.35 -2.22
C SER A 126 7.51 2.66 -1.58
N PRO A 127 6.63 3.50 -0.97
CA PRO A 127 7.06 4.77 -0.41
C PRO A 127 7.79 4.61 0.93
N GLU A 128 8.79 5.47 1.12
CA GLU A 128 9.53 5.73 2.35
C GLU A 128 9.39 7.21 2.74
N PHE A 129 8.97 7.47 3.96
CA PHE A 129 8.73 8.82 4.47
C PHE A 129 9.97 9.37 5.19
N ASP A 130 10.67 10.33 4.58
CA ASP A 130 11.84 11.00 5.16
C ASP A 130 11.38 12.18 6.03
N TYR A 131 11.26 11.93 7.33
CA TYR A 131 10.85 12.93 8.32
C TYR A 131 11.80 14.12 8.46
N LYS A 132 13.09 13.93 8.17
CA LYS A 132 14.09 14.99 8.29
C LYS A 132 13.94 16.01 7.16
N LYS A 133 13.68 15.52 5.95
CA LYS A 133 13.47 16.36 4.76
C LYS A 133 12.00 16.70 4.49
N LYS A 134 11.06 16.01 5.15
CA LYS A 134 9.62 16.06 4.87
C LYS A 134 9.30 15.74 3.41
N GLN A 135 9.87 14.64 2.95
CA GLN A 135 9.76 14.16 1.56
C GLN A 135 9.35 12.69 1.55
N ILE A 136 8.67 12.27 0.49
CA ILE A 136 8.39 10.86 0.22
C ILE A 136 9.37 10.40 -0.85
N ASN A 137 10.11 9.33 -0.56
CA ASN A 137 10.96 8.66 -1.53
C ASN A 137 10.26 7.41 -2.03
N SER A 138 10.27 7.17 -3.33
CA SER A 138 9.77 5.93 -3.92
C SER A 138 10.86 5.32 -4.78
N THR A 139 11.23 4.08 -4.52
CA THR A 139 12.09 3.31 -5.41
C THR A 139 11.25 2.38 -6.26
N TRP A 140 11.46 2.39 -7.57
CA TRP A 140 10.67 1.63 -8.52
C TRP A 140 11.53 0.94 -9.57
N ARG A 141 10.95 -0.07 -10.22
CA ARG A 141 11.51 -0.74 -11.40
C ARG A 141 10.53 -0.74 -12.55
N ASN A 142 11.07 -0.65 -13.76
CA ASN A 142 10.34 -0.80 -15.01
C ASN A 142 10.99 -1.96 -15.79
N GLY A 143 10.49 -3.18 -15.55
CA GLY A 143 11.08 -4.39 -16.09
C GLY A 143 12.47 -4.73 -15.52
N CYS A 144 13.31 -5.38 -16.32
CA CYS A 144 14.66 -5.81 -15.93
C CYS A 144 15.69 -4.68 -15.89
N CYS A 145 15.46 -3.67 -16.73
CA CYS A 145 16.56 -2.96 -17.37
C CYS A 145 16.46 -1.45 -17.14
N GLU A 146 15.50 -1.02 -16.32
CA GLU A 146 15.32 0.35 -15.88
C GLU A 146 14.78 0.35 -14.46
N HIS A 147 15.36 1.19 -13.62
CA HIS A 147 14.92 1.41 -12.26
C HIS A 147 15.21 2.84 -11.83
N GLY A 148 14.46 3.33 -10.84
CA GLY A 148 14.56 4.72 -10.46
C GLY A 148 14.16 5.01 -9.04
N ARG A 149 14.32 6.30 -8.71
CA ARG A 149 13.86 6.91 -7.48
C ARG A 149 13.07 8.16 -7.82
N ASP A 150 11.88 8.26 -7.27
CA ASP A 150 11.07 9.47 -7.28
C ASP A 150 11.10 10.14 -5.90
N ILE A 151 11.10 11.47 -5.90
CA ILE A 151 10.99 12.30 -4.71
C ILE A 151 9.71 13.11 -4.83
N TYR A 152 8.89 13.08 -3.77
CA TYR A 152 7.66 13.84 -3.67
C TYR A 152 7.71 14.77 -2.46
N GLU A 153 7.10 15.94 -2.62
CA GLU A 153 6.83 16.90 -1.55
C GLU A 153 5.32 17.12 -1.43
N LEU A 154 4.86 17.48 -0.23
CA LEU A 154 3.45 17.73 0.01
C LEU A 154 3.08 19.16 -0.36
N THR A 155 2.09 19.31 -1.23
CA THR A 155 1.42 20.58 -1.51
C THR A 155 -0.02 20.47 -1.02
N ASN A 156 -0.39 21.22 0.02
CA ASN A 156 -1.70 21.15 0.67
C ASN A 156 -2.11 19.72 1.09
N GLY A 157 -1.15 18.95 1.63
CA GLY A 157 -1.37 17.56 2.04
C GLY A 157 -1.43 16.54 0.90
N ILE A 158 -1.20 16.96 -0.35
CA ILE A 158 -1.19 16.09 -1.52
C ILE A 158 0.26 15.89 -1.98
N PRO A 159 0.74 14.64 -2.12
CA PRO A 159 2.04 14.36 -2.71
C PRO A 159 2.15 14.87 -4.14
N LYS A 160 3.23 15.57 -4.44
CA LYS A 160 3.58 16.04 -5.79
C LYS A 160 5.00 15.66 -6.11
N LEU A 161 5.20 14.99 -7.24
CA LEU A 161 6.53 14.65 -7.75
C LEU A 161 7.33 15.94 -7.92
N THR A 162 8.56 15.96 -7.41
CA THR A 162 9.49 17.08 -7.57
C THR A 162 10.72 16.69 -8.36
N GLU A 163 11.24 15.47 -8.15
CA GLU A 163 12.43 14.97 -8.82
C GLU A 163 12.31 13.47 -9.13
N ARG A 164 12.96 13.06 -10.22
CA ARG A 164 13.08 11.66 -10.63
C ARG A 164 14.50 11.36 -11.08
N PHE A 165 15.03 10.25 -10.62
CA PHE A 165 16.33 9.71 -11.00
C PHE A 165 16.11 8.36 -11.66
N ILE A 166 16.68 8.14 -12.84
CA ILE A 166 16.56 6.89 -13.60
C ILE A 166 17.95 6.34 -13.87
N ILE A 167 18.08 5.02 -13.74
CA ILE A 167 19.23 4.25 -14.19
C ILE A 167 18.69 3.13 -15.09
N GLY A 168 19.29 2.92 -16.24
CA GLY A 168 18.92 1.82 -17.13
C GLY A 168 19.94 1.53 -18.21
N HIS A 169 19.61 0.61 -19.12
CA HIS A 169 20.45 0.28 -20.27
C HIS A 169 19.79 0.72 -21.58
N ASN A 170 20.59 1.27 -22.50
CA ASN A 170 20.13 1.64 -23.84
C ASN A 170 20.22 0.45 -24.82
N SER A 171 19.91 0.69 -26.10
CA SER A 171 19.94 -0.35 -27.15
C SER A 171 21.33 -0.91 -27.47
N GLU A 172 22.39 -0.23 -27.04
CA GLU A 172 23.79 -0.67 -27.17
C GLU A 172 24.30 -1.36 -25.89
N ASP A 173 23.41 -1.67 -24.94
CA ASP A 173 23.71 -2.24 -23.62
C ASP A 173 24.54 -1.32 -22.70
N LYS A 174 24.65 -0.04 -23.06
CA LYS A 174 25.32 0.98 -22.24
C LYS A 174 24.41 1.49 -21.15
N GLU A 175 24.96 1.62 -19.95
CA GLU A 175 24.24 2.18 -18.82
C GLU A 175 24.03 3.68 -19.04
N TYR A 176 22.87 4.17 -18.64
CA TYR A 176 22.56 5.58 -18.67
C TYR A 176 21.95 6.02 -17.34
N TYR A 177 22.16 7.30 -17.03
CA TYR A 177 21.64 7.97 -15.85
C TYR A 177 20.86 9.19 -16.30
N GLU A 178 19.66 9.38 -15.78
CA GLU A 178 18.87 10.59 -16.01
C GLU A 178 18.45 11.23 -14.69
N HIS A 179 18.56 12.55 -14.63
CA HIS A 179 17.97 13.36 -13.57
C HIS A 179 16.91 14.28 -14.16
N TRP A 180 15.70 14.18 -13.62
CA TRP A 180 14.55 14.95 -14.01
C TRP A 180 14.05 15.78 -12.83
N LYS A 181 13.59 16.99 -13.11
CA LYS A 181 13.04 17.91 -12.10
C LYS A 181 11.79 18.61 -12.62
N VAL A 182 10.82 18.81 -11.73
CA VAL A 182 9.62 19.58 -12.08
C VAL A 182 9.94 21.07 -12.11
N GLU A 183 9.72 21.69 -13.26
CA GLU A 183 9.82 23.13 -13.48
C GLU A 183 8.53 23.64 -14.10
N ASN A 184 7.90 24.65 -13.47
CA ASN A 184 6.62 25.23 -13.91
C ASN A 184 5.50 24.17 -14.07
N GLY A 185 5.51 23.12 -13.24
CA GLY A 185 4.51 22.05 -13.25
C GLY A 185 4.78 20.92 -14.24
N GLU A 186 5.88 20.96 -14.99
CA GLU A 186 6.26 19.91 -15.94
C GLU A 186 7.58 19.27 -15.56
N LEU A 187 7.68 17.94 -15.67
CA LEU A 187 8.90 17.20 -15.43
C LEU A 187 9.87 17.40 -16.61
N LYS A 188 11.04 17.97 -16.36
CA LYS A 188 12.05 18.25 -17.39
C LYS A 188 13.35 17.51 -17.10
N LEU A 189 13.97 17.00 -18.17
CA LEU A 189 15.29 16.39 -18.11
C LEU A 189 16.33 17.48 -17.82
N ILE A 190 17.06 17.33 -16.73
CA ILE A 190 18.12 18.25 -16.29
C ILE A 190 19.47 17.75 -16.78
N GLU A 191 19.72 16.45 -16.62
CA GLU A 191 21.01 15.84 -16.96
C GLU A 191 20.79 14.41 -17.47
N LYS A 192 21.60 14.02 -18.46
CA LYS A 192 21.70 12.64 -18.94
C LYS A 192 23.16 12.28 -19.20
N THR A 193 23.59 11.17 -18.60
CA THR A 193 24.92 10.57 -18.80
C THR A 193 24.76 9.18 -19.40
N VAL A 194 25.68 8.79 -20.29
CA VAL A 194 25.74 7.45 -20.89
C VAL A 194 27.17 6.97 -20.78
N GLU A 195 27.37 5.78 -20.21
CA GLU A 195 28.68 5.16 -19.98
C GLU A 195 28.97 4.02 -20.98
#